data_AF-A0A517RDY1-F1
#
_entry.id   AF-A0A517RDY1-F1
#
_cell.length_a   1.000
_cell.length_b   1.000
_cell.length_c   1.000
_cell.angle_alpha   90.00
_cell.angle_beta   90.00
_cell.angle_gamma   90.00
#
_symmetry.space_group_name_H-M   'P 1'
#
loop_
_entity.id
_entity.type
_entity.pdbx_description
1 polymer ?
#
loop_
_entity_poly.entity_id
_entity_poly.type
_entity_poly.pdbx_seq_one_letter_code
_entity_poly.pdbx_strand_id
1 'polypeptide(L)'
;MTSTEMIDYFKLFSVRLEYSKALLKLSFQQQDLINQDDYSGLLDVLGKKQRLLGQLDQYKKQLPALWEKWKSDRDQLPEEKRESCERILSESEAVLAKLLENEDTSTQCMVDRRDRTKQQIQSLNQGEKVGEAYRDSLAPVTHRHLNIDQ
;
A
#
# COMPACT_ATOMS: atom_id res chain seq x y z
N MET A 1 -33.06 -16.30 -34.25
CA MET A 1 -31.79 -16.90 -33.78
C MET A 1 -30.93 -15.76 -33.28
N THR A 2 -30.92 -15.52 -31.97
CA THR A 2 -30.09 -14.50 -31.33
C THR A 2 -28.67 -15.03 -31.25
N SER A 3 -27.77 -14.50 -32.08
CA SER A 3 -26.34 -14.74 -31.97
C SER A 3 -25.91 -14.32 -30.56
N THR A 4 -25.74 -15.28 -29.66
CA THR A 4 -25.11 -15.06 -28.36
C THR A 4 -23.69 -14.61 -28.65
N GLU A 5 -23.38 -13.34 -28.41
CA GLU A 5 -22.00 -12.85 -28.46
C GLU A 5 -21.16 -13.76 -27.58
N MET A 6 -20.25 -14.51 -28.21
CA MET A 6 -19.34 -15.40 -27.51
C MET A 6 -18.43 -14.54 -26.64
N ILE A 7 -18.43 -14.81 -25.32
CA ILE A 7 -17.61 -14.05 -24.37
C ILE A 7 -16.13 -14.24 -24.73
N ASP A 8 -15.43 -13.14 -24.96
CA ASP A 8 -14.00 -13.15 -25.21
C ASP A 8 -13.22 -13.21 -23.88
N TYR A 9 -13.16 -14.41 -23.30
CA TYR A 9 -12.46 -14.66 -22.03
C TYR A 9 -11.01 -14.21 -22.05
N PHE A 10 -10.32 -14.42 -23.17
CA PHE A 10 -8.92 -14.06 -23.32
C PHE A 10 -8.73 -12.55 -23.16
N LYS A 11 -9.51 -11.75 -23.88
CA LYS A 11 -9.49 -10.29 -23.74
C LYS A 11 -9.84 -9.87 -22.32
N LEU A 12 -10.83 -10.51 -21.71
CA LEU A 12 -11.28 -10.14 -20.38
C LEU A 12 -10.21 -10.37 -19.31
N PHE A 13 -9.55 -11.52 -19.35
CA PHE A 13 -8.45 -11.85 -18.44
C PHE A 13 -7.20 -11.02 -18.73
N SER A 14 -6.89 -10.75 -20.01
CA SER A 14 -5.78 -9.88 -20.40
C SER A 14 -5.91 -8.49 -19.79
N VAL A 15 -7.10 -7.88 -19.88
CA VAL A 15 -7.36 -6.57 -19.28
C VAL A 15 -7.11 -6.61 -17.77
N ARG A 16 -7.60 -7.63 -17.06
CA ARG A 16 -7.38 -7.77 -15.62
C ARG A 16 -5.90 -7.91 -15.28
N LEU A 17 -5.16 -8.70 -16.04
CA LEU A 17 -3.72 -8.86 -15.88
C LEU A 17 -2.98 -7.52 -16.05
N GLU A 18 -3.35 -6.73 -17.05
CA GLU A 18 -2.74 -5.41 -17.27
C GLU A 18 -3.00 -4.44 -16.11
N TYR A 19 -4.22 -4.42 -15.56
CA TYR A 19 -4.52 -3.66 -14.34
C TYR A 19 -3.68 -4.13 -13.15
N SER A 20 -3.54 -5.44 -12.96
CA SER A 20 -2.71 -6.02 -11.89
C SER A 20 -1.23 -5.66 -12.06
N LYS A 21 -0.68 -5.70 -13.27
CA LYS A 21 0.70 -5.29 -13.57
C LYS A 21 0.92 -3.81 -13.32
N ALA A 22 -0.02 -2.98 -13.75
CA ALA A 22 0.04 -1.54 -13.52
C ALA A 22 -0.03 -1.19 -12.01
N LEU A 23 -0.87 -1.89 -11.23
CA LEU A 23 -0.88 -1.77 -9.77
C LEU A 23 0.46 -2.16 -9.16
N LEU A 24 1.00 -3.32 -9.54
CA LEU A 24 2.31 -3.79 -9.04
C LEU A 24 3.43 -2.79 -9.33
N LYS A 25 3.46 -2.20 -10.53
CA LYS A 25 4.42 -1.15 -10.87
C LYS A 25 4.30 0.06 -9.95
N LEU A 26 3.08 0.52 -9.67
CA LEU A 26 2.85 1.61 -8.73
C LEU A 26 3.26 1.22 -7.29
N SER A 27 3.16 -0.06 -6.93
CA SER A 27 3.57 -0.56 -5.62
C SER A 27 5.08 -0.58 -5.43
N PHE A 28 5.86 -0.91 -6.47
CA PHE A 28 7.31 -0.72 -6.42
C PHE A 28 7.69 0.76 -6.34
N GLN A 29 7.03 1.63 -7.11
CA GLN A 29 7.25 3.08 -7.01
C GLN A 29 6.92 3.61 -5.61
N GLN A 30 5.84 3.13 -5.00
CA GLN A 30 5.50 3.44 -3.61
C GLN A 30 6.63 3.07 -2.65
N GLN A 31 7.17 1.85 -2.78
CA GLN A 31 8.26 1.39 -1.93
C GLN A 31 9.52 2.26 -2.09
N ASP A 32 9.88 2.61 -3.32
CA ASP A 32 11.03 3.49 -3.59
C ASP A 32 10.85 4.88 -2.96
N LEU A 33 9.65 5.45 -3.04
CA LEU A 33 9.32 6.74 -2.44
C LEU A 33 9.32 6.68 -0.90
N ILE A 34 8.82 5.58 -0.32
CA ILE A 34 8.92 5.32 1.13
C ILE A 34 10.38 5.24 1.56
N ASN A 35 11.25 4.63 0.76
CA ASN A 35 12.68 4.53 1.07
C ASN A 35 13.41 5.88 0.95
N GLN A 36 12.90 6.79 0.12
CA GLN A 36 13.47 8.12 -0.14
C GLN A 36 12.87 9.24 0.72
N ASP A 37 11.90 8.92 1.58
CA ASP A 37 11.16 9.88 2.41
C ASP A 37 10.39 10.95 1.61
N ASP A 38 10.07 10.65 0.35
CA ASP A 38 9.30 11.53 -0.52
C ASP A 38 7.79 11.31 -0.34
N TYR A 39 7.24 11.99 0.66
CA TYR A 39 5.81 11.94 0.97
C TYR A 39 4.93 12.65 -0.06
N SER A 40 5.46 13.63 -0.80
CA SER A 40 4.71 14.31 -1.86
C SER A 40 4.51 13.37 -3.05
N GLY A 41 5.57 12.71 -3.51
CA GLY A 41 5.48 11.68 -4.55
C GLY A 41 4.62 10.49 -4.12
N LEU A 42 4.65 10.14 -2.83
CA LEU A 42 3.83 9.05 -2.27
C LEU A 42 2.32 9.31 -2.45
N LEU A 43 1.87 10.54 -2.17
CA LEU A 43 0.46 10.93 -2.34
C LEU A 43 0.02 10.82 -3.81
N ASP A 44 0.88 11.23 -4.74
CA ASP A 44 0.61 11.09 -6.18
C ASP A 44 0.45 9.63 -6.62
N VAL A 45 1.32 8.74 -6.12
CA VAL A 45 1.24 7.31 -6.39
C VAL A 45 -0.02 6.68 -5.80
N LEU A 46 -0.39 7.05 -4.57
CA LEU A 46 -1.63 6.59 -3.95
C LEU A 46 -2.87 7.04 -4.75
N GLY A 47 -2.90 8.28 -5.22
CA GLY A 47 -3.98 8.79 -6.08
C GLY A 47 -4.06 8.07 -7.42
N LYS A 48 -2.92 7.65 -8.00
CA LYS A 48 -2.89 6.80 -9.22
C LYS A 48 -3.45 5.39 -8.92
N LYS A 49 -3.03 4.76 -7.82
CA LYS A 49 -3.53 3.44 -7.40
C LYS A 49 -5.04 3.46 -7.17
N GLN A 50 -5.57 4.47 -6.48
CA GLN A 50 -7.00 4.58 -6.21
C GLN A 50 -7.83 4.70 -7.50
N ARG A 51 -7.37 5.50 -8.47
CA ARG A 51 -8.02 5.59 -9.79
C ARG A 51 -8.02 4.25 -10.52
N LEU A 52 -6.88 3.56 -10.51
CA LEU A 52 -6.73 2.27 -11.18
C LEU A 52 -7.61 1.18 -10.55
N LEU A 53 -7.70 1.16 -9.22
CA LEU A 53 -8.63 0.28 -8.49
C LEU A 53 -10.10 0.62 -8.80
N GLY A 54 -10.44 1.91 -8.90
CA GLY A 54 -11.77 2.34 -9.30
C GLY A 54 -12.17 1.88 -10.70
N GLN A 55 -11.24 1.97 -11.66
CA GLN A 55 -11.44 1.45 -13.03
C GLN A 55 -11.61 -0.07 -13.03
N LEU A 56 -10.79 -0.80 -12.27
CA LEU A 56 -10.91 -2.25 -12.13
C LEU A 56 -12.24 -2.67 -11.49
N ASP A 57 -12.73 -1.93 -10.50
CA ASP A 57 -14.02 -2.19 -9.85
C ASP A 57 -15.19 -1.96 -10.82
N GLN A 58 -15.17 -0.85 -11.57
CA GLN A 58 -16.16 -0.59 -12.63
C GLN A 58 -16.17 -1.72 -13.68
N TYR A 59 -14.99 -2.17 -14.09
CA TYR A 59 -14.85 -3.26 -15.04
C TYR A 59 -15.40 -4.60 -14.50
N LYS A 60 -15.16 -4.91 -13.22
CA LYS A 60 -15.74 -6.10 -12.57
C LYS A 60 -17.26 -6.04 -12.51
N LYS A 61 -17.84 -4.87 -12.21
CA LYS A 61 -19.30 -4.67 -12.13
C LYS A 61 -20.02 -4.89 -13.45
N GLN A 62 -19.33 -4.67 -14.58
CA GLN A 62 -19.89 -4.96 -15.90
C GLN A 62 -20.02 -6.46 -16.19
N LEU A 63 -19.37 -7.32 -15.39
CA LEU A 63 -19.25 -8.75 -15.65
C LEU A 63 -19.50 -9.61 -14.39
N PRO A 64 -20.66 -9.46 -13.72
CA PRO A 64 -20.91 -10.03 -12.39
C PRO A 64 -20.90 -11.57 -12.35
N ALA A 65 -21.04 -12.24 -13.49
CA ALA A 65 -21.07 -13.71 -13.61
C ALA A 65 -19.89 -14.27 -14.43
N LEU A 66 -18.81 -13.50 -14.64
CA LEU A 66 -17.68 -13.94 -15.47
C LEU A 66 -17.11 -15.28 -15.04
N TRP A 67 -16.94 -15.48 -13.73
CA TRP A 67 -16.33 -16.69 -13.20
C TRP A 67 -17.20 -17.93 -13.34
N GLU A 68 -18.50 -17.81 -13.09
CA GLU A 68 -19.43 -18.93 -13.24
C GLU A 68 -19.60 -19.31 -14.72
N LYS A 69 -19.62 -18.32 -15.62
CA LYS A 69 -19.63 -18.58 -17.07
C LYS A 69 -18.34 -19.23 -17.55
N TRP A 70 -17.18 -18.74 -17.10
CA TRP A 70 -15.89 -19.36 -17.43
C TRP A 70 -15.85 -20.83 -17.02
N LYS A 71 -16.27 -21.18 -15.80
CA LYS A 71 -16.30 -22.58 -15.33
C LYS A 71 -17.16 -23.48 -16.22
N SER A 72 -18.32 -22.97 -16.66
CA SER A 72 -19.24 -23.71 -17.53
C SER A 72 -18.69 -23.86 -18.96
N ASP A 73 -18.10 -22.80 -19.50
CA ASP A 73 -17.72 -22.73 -20.91
C ASP A 73 -16.33 -23.29 -21.18
N ARG A 74 -15.43 -23.30 -20.17
CA ARG A 74 -14.01 -23.67 -20.31
C ARG A 74 -13.82 -25.02 -21.00
N ASP A 75 -14.60 -26.02 -20.59
CA ASP A 75 -14.45 -27.40 -21.08
C ASP A 75 -15.01 -27.56 -22.50
N GLN A 76 -15.77 -26.59 -22.99
CA GLN A 76 -16.33 -26.52 -24.33
C GLN A 76 -15.47 -25.68 -25.28
N LEU A 77 -14.47 -24.94 -24.76
CA LEU A 77 -13.57 -24.15 -25.58
C LEU A 77 -12.53 -25.04 -26.29
N PRO A 78 -12.07 -24.64 -27.48
CA PRO A 78 -10.90 -25.25 -28.11
C PRO A 78 -9.69 -25.22 -27.17
N GLU A 79 -8.91 -26.30 -27.16
CA GLU A 79 -7.77 -26.50 -26.27
C GLU A 79 -6.81 -25.32 -26.27
N GLU A 80 -6.40 -24.83 -27.44
CA GLU A 80 -5.50 -23.67 -27.58
C GLU A 80 -6.04 -22.40 -26.91
N LYS A 81 -7.36 -22.16 -27.01
CA LYS A 81 -8.00 -21.00 -26.38
C LYS A 81 -8.09 -21.16 -24.86
N ARG A 82 -8.39 -22.37 -24.40
CA ARG A 82 -8.41 -22.72 -22.98
C ARG A 82 -7.03 -22.51 -22.36
N GLU A 83 -5.99 -23.08 -22.94
CA GLU A 83 -4.60 -22.94 -22.49
C GLU A 83 -4.16 -21.49 -22.45
N SER A 84 -4.49 -20.70 -23.48
CA SER A 84 -4.17 -19.28 -23.51
C SER A 84 -4.83 -18.49 -22.38
N CYS A 85 -6.09 -18.81 -22.05
CA CYS A 85 -6.79 -18.19 -20.93
C CYS A 85 -6.20 -18.64 -19.57
N GLU A 86 -5.94 -19.94 -19.40
CA GLU A 86 -5.36 -20.49 -18.17
C GLU A 86 -3.97 -19.91 -17.89
N ARG A 87 -3.15 -19.73 -18.93
CA ARG A 87 -1.85 -19.06 -18.81
C ARG A 87 -1.98 -17.62 -18.30
N ILE A 88 -2.91 -16.83 -18.83
CA ILE A 88 -3.15 -15.46 -18.36
C ILE A 88 -3.66 -15.44 -16.92
N LEU A 89 -4.53 -16.39 -16.56
CA LEU A 89 -5.03 -16.51 -15.19
C LEU A 89 -3.89 -16.82 -14.22
N SER A 90 -3.04 -17.78 -14.55
CA SER A 90 -1.86 -18.12 -13.76
C SER A 90 -0.89 -16.94 -13.63
N GLU A 91 -0.64 -16.22 -14.73
CA GLU A 91 0.18 -15.00 -14.69
C GLU A 91 -0.46 -13.92 -13.81
N SER A 92 -1.78 -13.75 -13.88
CA SER A 92 -2.51 -12.80 -13.04
C SER A 92 -2.43 -13.16 -11.56
N GLU A 93 -2.49 -14.44 -11.21
CA GLU A 93 -2.32 -14.92 -9.83
C GLU A 93 -0.91 -14.61 -9.32
N ALA A 94 0.13 -14.89 -10.12
CA ALA A 94 1.51 -14.59 -9.75
C ALA A 94 1.74 -13.09 -9.53
N VAL A 95 1.21 -12.23 -10.41
CA VAL A 95 1.30 -10.77 -10.27
C VAL A 95 0.55 -10.28 -9.04
N LEU A 96 -0.65 -10.81 -8.76
CA LEU A 96 -1.43 -10.43 -7.59
C LEU A 96 -0.77 -10.88 -6.28
N ALA A 97 -0.18 -12.07 -6.24
CA ALA A 97 0.59 -12.54 -5.08
C ALA A 97 1.76 -11.60 -4.78
N LYS A 98 2.53 -11.23 -5.81
CA LYS A 98 3.64 -10.29 -5.67
C LYS A 98 3.20 -8.89 -5.26
N LEU A 99 2.03 -8.44 -5.74
CA LEU A 99 1.43 -7.18 -5.35
C LEU A 99 1.10 -7.17 -3.85
N LEU A 100 0.46 -8.23 -3.35
CA LEU A 100 0.11 -8.35 -1.93
C LEU A 100 1.35 -8.35 -1.03
N GLU A 101 2.37 -9.11 -1.39
CA GLU A 101 3.66 -9.15 -0.67
C GLU A 101 4.31 -7.76 -0.59
N ASN A 102 4.28 -7.01 -1.69
CA ASN A 102 4.85 -5.66 -1.72
C ASN A 102 4.03 -4.67 -0.88
N GLU A 103 2.70 -4.73 -0.89
CA GLU A 103 1.87 -3.85 -0.05
C GLU A 103 2.07 -4.12 1.44
N ASP A 104 2.21 -5.39 1.82
CA ASP A 104 2.50 -5.77 3.21
C ASP A 104 3.86 -5.22 3.66
N THR A 105 4.89 -5.40 2.83
CA THR A 105 6.24 -4.86 3.06
C THR A 105 6.21 -3.34 3.20
N SER A 106 5.55 -2.64 2.28
CA SER A 106 5.42 -1.17 2.32
C SER A 106 4.71 -0.70 3.60
N THR A 107 3.66 -1.39 4.01
CA THR A 107 2.90 -1.06 5.22
C THR A 107 3.77 -1.24 6.46
N GLN A 108 4.50 -2.36 6.55
CA GLN A 108 5.40 -2.62 7.67
C GLN A 108 6.53 -1.57 7.74
N CYS A 109 7.14 -1.22 6.61
CA CYS A 109 8.15 -0.14 6.58
C CYS A 109 7.62 1.18 7.13
N MET A 110 6.40 1.57 6.76
CA MET A 110 5.78 2.81 7.24
C MET A 110 5.49 2.77 8.74
N VAL A 111 5.04 1.62 9.27
CA VAL A 111 4.81 1.41 10.71
C VAL A 111 6.12 1.52 11.49
N ASP A 112 7.16 0.82 11.05
CA ASP A 112 8.48 0.84 11.70
C ASP A 112 9.06 2.26 11.74
N ARG A 113 8.91 3.01 10.65
CA ARG A 113 9.37 4.40 10.57
C ARG A 113 8.60 5.31 11.53
N ARG A 114 7.28 5.20 11.59
CA ARG A 114 6.46 5.95 12.56
C ARG A 114 6.94 5.69 14.00
N ASP A 115 7.23 4.43 14.32
CA ASP A 115 7.62 4.04 15.67
C ASP A 115 9.02 4.54 16.03
N ARG A 116 9.97 4.53 15.08
CA ARG A 116 11.29 5.17 15.24
C ARG A 116 11.17 6.68 15.47
N THR A 117 10.36 7.38 14.67
CA THR A 117 10.14 8.83 14.85
C THR A 117 9.52 9.12 16.22
N LYS A 118 8.55 8.30 16.67
CA LYS A 118 7.97 8.42 18.01
C LYS A 118 9.02 8.24 19.11
N GLN A 119 9.90 7.25 18.99
CA GLN A 119 10.98 7.02 19.94
C GLN A 119 11.98 8.19 19.97
N GLN A 120 12.33 8.75 18.80
CA GLN A 120 13.19 9.93 18.71
C GLN A 120 12.57 11.14 19.42
N ILE A 121 11.29 11.44 19.16
CA ILE A 121 10.57 12.52 19.85
C ILE A 121 10.53 12.29 21.37
N GLN A 122 10.29 11.06 21.83
CA GLN A 122 10.30 10.73 23.25
C GLN A 122 11.68 10.94 23.88
N SER A 123 12.75 10.54 23.18
CA SER A 123 14.13 10.73 23.66
C SER A 123 14.53 12.21 23.76
N LEU A 124 14.11 13.06 22.80
CA LEU A 124 14.34 14.50 22.83
C LEU A 124 13.63 15.16 24.03
N ASN A 125 12.36 14.82 24.25
CA ASN A 125 11.60 15.33 25.39
C ASN A 125 12.18 14.89 26.75
N GLN A 126 12.79 13.70 26.83
CA GLN A 126 13.50 13.27 28.03
C GLN A 126 14.82 14.02 28.22
N GLY A 127 15.55 14.28 27.13
CA GLY A 127 16.77 15.09 27.15
C GLY A 127 16.55 16.53 27.61
N GLU A 128 15.44 17.18 27.20
CA GLU A 128 15.07 18.51 27.67
C GLU A 128 14.77 18.53 29.17
N LYS A 129 14.03 17.54 29.69
CA LYS A 129 13.77 17.41 31.14
C LYS A 129 15.04 17.19 31.96
N VAL A 130 16.00 16.45 31.44
CA VAL A 130 17.32 16.28 32.08
C VAL A 130 18.09 17.61 32.05
N GLY A 131 18.14 18.30 30.90
CA GLY A 131 18.80 19.60 30.77
C GLY A 131 18.19 20.71 31.64
N GLU A 132 16.89 20.66 31.90
CA GLU A 132 16.19 21.54 32.84
C GLU A 132 16.59 21.22 34.30
N ALA A 133 16.60 19.94 34.69
CA ALA A 133 17.04 19.53 36.04
C ALA A 133 18.52 19.86 36.33
N TYR A 134 19.40 19.78 35.32
CA TYR A 134 20.80 20.22 35.46
C TYR A 134 20.94 21.74 35.55
N ARG A 135 20.07 22.52 34.87
CA ARG A 135 20.06 23.99 35.01
C ARG A 135 19.51 24.43 36.36
N ASP A 136 18.50 23.76 36.87
CA ASP A 136 17.88 24.08 38.16
C ASP A 136 18.81 23.73 39.34
N SER A 137 19.62 22.68 39.21
CA SER A 137 20.63 22.32 40.22
C SER A 137 21.90 23.19 40.20
N LEU A 138 22.15 23.94 39.11
CA LEU A 138 23.24 24.91 39.00
C LEU A 138 22.81 26.34 39.33
N ALA A 139 21.51 26.60 39.51
CA ALA A 139 21.03 27.87 40.01
C ALA A 139 21.46 28.03 41.48
N PRO A 140 22.27 29.04 41.83
CA PRO A 140 22.70 29.23 43.22
C PRO A 140 21.47 29.51 44.07
N VAL A 141 21.23 28.65 45.06
CA VAL A 141 20.20 28.86 46.08
C VAL A 141 20.55 30.15 46.82
N THR A 142 19.94 31.26 46.43
CA THR A 142 19.95 32.48 47.24
C THR A 142 19.08 32.24 48.46
N HIS A 143 19.63 31.58 49.48
CA HIS A 143 19.08 31.62 50.83
C HIS A 143 19.26 33.04 51.37
N ARG A 144 18.32 33.91 51.01
CA ARG A 144 18.14 35.19 51.68
C ARG A 144 17.47 34.89 53.02
N HIS A 145 18.27 34.62 54.03
CA HIS A 145 17.82 34.61 55.42
C HIS A 145 17.30 36.02 55.74
N LEU A 146 15.99 36.20 55.70
CA LEU A 146 15.34 37.33 56.34
C LEU A 146 15.41 37.07 57.84
N ASN A 147 16.46 37.58 58.49
CA ASN A 147 16.41 37.81 59.93
C ASN A 147 15.35 38.87 60.18
N ILE A 148 14.19 38.45 60.68
CA ILE A 148 13.22 39.33 61.31
C ILE A 148 13.54 39.27 62.79
N ASP A 149 14.42 40.16 63.23
CA ASP A 149 14.54 40.53 64.64
C ASP A 149 14.55 42.06 64.72
N GLN A 150 13.72 42.55 65.64
CA GLN A 150 13.45 43.94 66.08
C GLN A 150 12.28 44.68 65.43
#